data_AF-A0A933RQI4-F1
#
_entry.id   AF-A0A933RQI4-F1
#
_cell.length_a   1.000
_cell.length_b   1.000
_cell.length_c   1.000
_cell.angle_alpha   90.00
_cell.angle_beta   90.00
_cell.angle_gamma   90.00
#
_symmetry.space_group_name_H-M   'P 1'
#
loop_
_entity.id
_entity.type
_entity.pdbx_description
1 polymer ?
#
loop_
_entity_poly.entity_id
_entity_poly.type
_entity_poly.pdbx_seq_one_letter_code
_entity_poly.pdbx_strand_id
1 'polypeptide(L)'
;MIHDKRRISETFDAREDIVVYPGDCMDLLRTIPDGSLQLIVTSPPYNIGKEYEKRLKIEKYLEQQEAVIRECVRCLSPCGSICWQVGNHVEKGGAIIPLDTALYPIFTRFELKMRNRIIWHFEHGLHCSSRFSGRYETIIWFTKSDDYVFNLDPVRVPQKYPGKKYFKGPKAGSYSCNPLGKNPGDLWVIPNVKSNHVEKTEHPCQFPVELVERLVLSMTNEADWVFDPFLGTGTSIIAAIRHNRRGAGAETVQKYVALANERIKQELAGILRTRPMNKPVYDPVEAGNSLTVAPWTEENGALRYCR
;
A
#
# COMPACT_ATOMS: atom_id res chain seq x y z
N MET A 1 12.66 -27.21 -4.83
CA MET A 1 11.69 -26.11 -4.63
C MET A 1 10.39 -26.73 -4.16
N ILE A 2 9.98 -26.47 -2.91
CA ILE A 2 8.65 -26.86 -2.44
C ILE A 2 7.67 -25.97 -3.21
N HIS A 3 6.89 -26.56 -4.12
CA HIS A 3 5.85 -25.82 -4.84
C HIS A 3 4.69 -25.64 -3.89
N ASP A 4 4.30 -24.39 -3.66
CA ASP A 4 3.11 -24.07 -2.88
C ASP A 4 1.88 -24.59 -3.61
N LYS A 5 1.10 -25.45 -2.94
CA LYS A 5 -0.06 -26.14 -3.52
C LYS A 5 -1.38 -25.41 -3.28
N ARG A 6 -1.34 -24.22 -2.66
CA ARG A 6 -2.55 -23.40 -2.45
C ARG A 6 -3.21 -23.11 -3.80
N ARG A 7 -4.53 -23.23 -3.84
CA ARG A 7 -5.35 -22.93 -5.02
C ARG A 7 -6.00 -21.57 -4.88
N ILE A 8 -6.39 -21.00 -6.01
CA ILE A 8 -7.19 -19.78 -6.05
C ILE A 8 -8.67 -20.19 -6.14
N SER A 9 -9.48 -19.73 -5.18
CA SER A 9 -10.93 -19.87 -5.19
C SER A 9 -11.59 -18.58 -5.70
N GLU A 10 -12.74 -18.73 -6.36
CA GLU A 10 -13.59 -17.59 -6.72
C GLU A 10 -14.69 -17.33 -5.68
N THR A 11 -14.75 -18.11 -4.60
CA THR A 11 -15.75 -17.96 -3.54
C THR A 11 -15.06 -17.97 -2.18
N PHE A 12 -15.54 -17.14 -1.26
CA PHE A 12 -15.03 -17.11 0.10
C PHE A 12 -15.48 -18.35 0.88
N ASP A 13 -14.51 -19.09 1.41
CA ASP A 13 -14.71 -20.17 2.36
C ASP A 13 -13.51 -20.18 3.32
N ALA A 14 -13.76 -20.38 4.61
CA ALA A 14 -12.73 -20.31 5.64
C ALA A 14 -11.62 -21.37 5.49
N ARG A 15 -11.86 -22.42 4.69
CA ARG A 15 -10.90 -23.48 4.36
C ARG A 15 -9.98 -23.13 3.20
N GLU A 16 -10.28 -22.07 2.45
CA GLU A 16 -9.41 -21.58 1.38
C GLU A 16 -8.32 -20.68 1.98
N ASP A 17 -7.24 -20.52 1.22
CA ASP A 17 -6.17 -19.58 1.56
C ASP A 17 -6.15 -18.34 0.66
N ILE A 18 -6.72 -18.47 -0.54
CA ILE A 18 -6.64 -17.46 -1.60
C ILE A 18 -7.99 -17.36 -2.29
N VAL A 19 -8.59 -16.17 -2.24
CA VAL A 19 -9.89 -15.88 -2.86
C VAL A 19 -9.77 -14.67 -3.78
N VAL A 20 -10.04 -14.87 -5.06
CA VAL A 20 -10.11 -13.80 -6.08
C VAL A 20 -11.52 -13.83 -6.67
N TYR A 21 -12.38 -12.93 -6.21
CA TYR A 21 -13.78 -12.87 -6.63
C TYR A 21 -13.94 -11.99 -7.89
N PRO A 22 -14.42 -12.54 -9.02
CA PRO A 22 -14.61 -11.79 -10.26
C PRO A 22 -15.95 -11.03 -10.26
N GLY A 23 -16.09 -10.01 -9.42
CA GLY A 23 -17.35 -9.27 -9.31
C GLY A 23 -17.30 -8.10 -8.33
N ASP A 24 -18.48 -7.62 -7.95
CA ASP A 24 -18.61 -6.49 -7.02
C ASP A 24 -18.18 -6.88 -5.60
N CYS A 25 -17.43 -5.98 -4.95
CA CYS A 25 -16.92 -6.21 -3.61
C CYS A 25 -18.01 -6.39 -2.55
N MET A 26 -19.18 -5.76 -2.72
CA MET A 26 -20.31 -5.90 -1.82
C MET A 26 -20.92 -7.29 -1.90
N ASP A 27 -20.89 -7.94 -3.07
CA ASP A 27 -21.37 -9.31 -3.21
C ASP A 27 -20.45 -10.28 -2.45
N LEU A 28 -19.13 -10.12 -2.59
CA LEU A 28 -18.16 -10.90 -1.82
C LEU A 28 -18.28 -10.63 -0.31
N LEU A 29 -18.33 -9.36 0.11
CA LEU A 29 -18.42 -8.97 1.51
C LEU A 29 -19.62 -9.60 2.23
N ARG A 30 -20.78 -9.75 1.55
CA ARG A 30 -21.96 -10.44 2.12
C ARG A 30 -21.71 -11.91 2.44
N THR A 31 -20.74 -12.55 1.79
CA THR A 31 -20.37 -13.95 2.05
C THR A 31 -19.33 -14.08 3.18
N ILE A 32 -18.66 -13.00 3.55
CA ILE A 32 -17.62 -12.99 4.57
C ILE A 32 -18.26 -12.89 5.97
N PRO A 33 -17.95 -13.82 6.91
CA PRO A 33 -18.46 -13.77 8.27
C PRO A 33 -17.98 -12.54 9.05
N ASP A 34 -18.80 -12.10 10.00
CA ASP A 34 -18.45 -11.04 10.94
C ASP A 34 -17.16 -11.36 11.70
N GLY A 35 -16.33 -10.34 11.92
CA GLY A 35 -15.11 -10.48 12.74
C GLY A 35 -14.03 -11.42 12.19
N SER A 36 -14.11 -11.86 10.94
CA SER A 36 -13.21 -12.88 10.35
C SER A 36 -11.95 -12.31 9.69
N LEU A 37 -11.90 -11.01 9.39
CA LEU A 37 -10.78 -10.37 8.70
C LEU A 37 -9.86 -9.67 9.69
N GLN A 38 -8.55 -9.90 9.60
CA GLN A 38 -7.57 -9.26 10.49
C GLN A 38 -7.07 -7.93 9.92
N LEU A 39 -6.83 -7.87 8.61
CA LEU A 39 -6.38 -6.66 7.92
C LEU A 39 -7.22 -6.42 6.68
N ILE A 40 -7.73 -5.21 6.54
CA ILE A 40 -8.29 -4.71 5.28
C ILE A 40 -7.34 -3.68 4.72
N VAL A 41 -6.84 -3.88 3.51
CA VAL A 41 -5.87 -2.99 2.85
C VAL A 41 -6.27 -2.78 1.41
N THR A 42 -6.39 -1.53 0.99
CA THR A 42 -6.89 -1.22 -0.35
C THR A 42 -6.52 0.18 -0.81
N SER A 43 -6.69 0.42 -2.11
CA SER A 43 -6.63 1.72 -2.78
C SER A 43 -7.89 1.84 -3.64
N PRO A 44 -9.00 2.43 -3.14
CA PRO A 44 -10.23 2.52 -3.91
C PRO A 44 -10.05 3.36 -5.19
N PRO A 45 -10.92 3.18 -6.19
CA PRO A 45 -10.92 4.03 -7.38
C PRO A 45 -11.26 5.49 -7.02
N TYR A 46 -10.34 6.43 -7.27
CA TYR A 46 -10.48 7.84 -6.87
C TYR A 46 -11.43 8.70 -7.74
N ASN A 47 -12.25 8.08 -8.60
CA ASN A 47 -13.09 8.78 -9.58
C ASN A 47 -12.31 9.82 -10.43
N ILE A 48 -11.00 9.62 -10.59
CA ILE A 48 -10.14 10.44 -11.44
C ILE A 48 -10.42 9.98 -12.87
N GLY A 49 -11.35 10.70 -13.51
CA GLY A 49 -11.95 10.35 -14.81
C GLY A 49 -11.05 9.54 -15.74
N LYS A 50 -11.35 8.24 -15.85
CA LYS A 50 -11.10 7.49 -17.08
C LYS A 50 -12.08 8.00 -18.13
N GLU A 51 -11.68 8.01 -19.39
CA GLU A 51 -12.40 8.59 -20.55
C GLU A 51 -13.85 8.10 -20.77
N TYR A 52 -14.34 7.17 -19.94
CA TYR A 52 -15.66 6.54 -20.10
C TYR A 52 -16.63 6.71 -18.92
N GLU A 53 -16.25 7.38 -17.83
CA GLU A 53 -17.17 7.59 -16.70
C GLU A 53 -17.33 9.08 -16.37
N LYS A 54 -18.57 9.57 -16.45
CA LYS A 54 -18.95 10.89 -15.94
C LYS A 54 -18.43 10.99 -14.51
N ARG A 55 -17.45 11.88 -14.25
CA ARG A 55 -16.92 12.16 -12.91
C ARG A 55 -18.10 12.21 -11.93
N LEU A 56 -18.23 11.19 -11.09
CA LEU A 56 -19.21 11.19 -10.03
C LEU A 56 -18.88 12.36 -9.10
N LYS A 57 -19.91 13.06 -8.61
CA LYS A 57 -19.70 14.10 -7.61
C LYS A 57 -19.06 13.49 -6.35
N ILE A 58 -18.24 14.27 -5.64
CA ILE A 58 -17.50 13.80 -4.47
C ILE A 58 -18.43 13.18 -3.41
N GLU A 59 -19.66 13.70 -3.27
CA GLU A 59 -20.65 13.18 -2.33
C GLU A 59 -21.02 11.72 -2.64
N LYS A 60 -21.28 11.41 -3.91
CA LYS A 60 -21.61 10.05 -4.35
C LYS A 60 -20.42 9.09 -4.18
N TYR A 61 -19.20 9.58 -4.38
CA TYR A 61 -17.99 8.81 -4.07
C TYR A 61 -17.95 8.46 -2.57
N LEU A 62 -18.15 9.45 -1.69
CA LEU A 62 -18.14 9.24 -0.25
C LEU A 62 -19.27 8.30 0.20
N GLU A 63 -20.47 8.38 -0.37
CA GLU A 63 -21.57 7.45 -0.11
C GLU A 63 -21.22 6.00 -0.49
N GLN A 64 -20.59 5.80 -1.65
CA GLN A 64 -20.13 4.48 -2.09
C GLN A 64 -19.03 3.93 -1.17
N GLN A 65 -18.07 4.77 -0.79
CA GLN A 65 -17.02 4.39 0.15
C GLN A 65 -17.60 4.06 1.53
N GLU A 66 -18.56 4.85 2.03
CA GLU A 66 -19.24 4.59 3.31
C GLU A 66 -19.96 3.25 3.32
N ALA A 67 -20.64 2.88 2.23
CA ALA A 67 -21.31 1.58 2.12
C ALA A 67 -20.32 0.40 2.22
N VAL A 68 -19.18 0.50 1.54
CA VAL A 68 -18.12 -0.53 1.59
C VAL A 68 -17.43 -0.56 2.95
N ILE A 69 -17.08 0.61 3.49
CA ILE A 69 -16.43 0.74 4.81
C ILE A 69 -17.31 0.12 5.89
N ARG A 70 -18.63 0.33 5.85
CA ARG A 70 -19.57 -0.29 6.80
C ARG A 70 -19.47 -1.82 6.81
N GLU A 71 -19.50 -2.45 5.64
CA GLU A 71 -19.39 -3.91 5.53
C GLU A 71 -17.99 -4.41 5.91
N CYS A 72 -16.95 -3.65 5.56
CA CYS A 72 -15.58 -3.91 6.03
C CYS A 72 -15.52 -3.89 7.57
N VAL A 73 -16.14 -2.92 8.23
CA VAL A 73 -16.19 -2.84 9.70
C VAL A 73 -16.91 -4.03 10.31
N ARG A 74 -18.00 -4.52 9.71
CA ARG A 74 -18.68 -5.75 10.15
C ARG A 74 -17.74 -6.96 10.09
N CYS A 75 -17.07 -7.16 8.97
CA CYS A 75 -16.16 -8.29 8.73
C CYS A 75 -14.85 -8.21 9.54
N LEU A 76 -14.45 -7.02 9.98
CA LEU A 76 -13.18 -6.82 10.68
C LEU A 76 -13.20 -7.41 12.10
N SER A 77 -12.16 -8.16 12.46
CA SER A 77 -11.91 -8.68 13.81
C SER A 77 -11.88 -7.55 14.86
N PRO A 78 -12.28 -7.81 16.12
CA PRO A 78 -12.09 -6.86 17.24
C PRO A 78 -10.65 -6.34 17.38
N CYS A 79 -9.66 -7.15 16.96
CA CYS A 79 -8.24 -6.80 16.98
C CYS A 79 -7.70 -6.36 15.62
N GLY A 80 -8.59 -6.15 14.64
CA GLY A 80 -8.26 -5.90 13.25
C GLY A 80 -7.93 -4.44 12.92
N SER A 81 -7.26 -4.27 11.79
CA SER A 81 -6.88 -2.97 11.22
C SER A 81 -7.47 -2.75 9.83
N ILE A 82 -7.80 -1.49 9.51
CA ILE A 82 -8.11 -1.03 8.15
C ILE A 82 -7.07 -0.01 7.72
N CYS A 83 -6.51 -0.21 6.53
CA CYS A 83 -5.58 0.68 5.87
C CYS A 83 -6.16 1.12 4.52
N TRP A 84 -6.60 2.37 4.45
CA TRP A 84 -7.19 2.94 3.25
C TRP A 84 -6.20 3.88 2.58
N GLN A 85 -5.63 3.45 1.46
CA GLN A 85 -4.68 4.24 0.69
C GLN A 85 -5.46 5.18 -0.23
N VAL A 86 -5.25 6.48 -0.10
CA VAL A 86 -5.91 7.50 -0.91
C VAL A 86 -4.99 8.65 -1.30
N GLY A 87 -5.23 9.21 -2.48
CA GLY A 87 -4.57 10.42 -2.97
C GLY A 87 -5.45 11.66 -2.84
N ASN A 88 -5.38 12.49 -3.87
CA ASN A 88 -6.10 13.76 -3.94
C ASN A 88 -7.10 13.72 -5.11
N HIS A 89 -8.30 14.26 -4.89
CA HIS A 89 -9.19 14.64 -5.97
C HIS A 89 -8.89 16.08 -6.39
N VAL A 90 -8.80 16.35 -7.69
CA VAL A 90 -8.54 17.69 -8.23
C VAL A 90 -9.76 18.16 -9.01
N GLU A 91 -10.42 19.18 -8.48
CA GLU A 91 -11.61 19.77 -9.07
C GLU A 91 -11.29 20.59 -10.32
N LYS A 92 -12.33 20.94 -11.08
CA LYS A 92 -12.20 21.94 -12.15
C LYS A 92 -11.78 23.27 -11.51
N GLY A 93 -10.67 23.83 -11.97
CA GLY A 93 -10.06 25.03 -11.36
C GLY A 93 -8.84 24.75 -10.49
N GLY A 94 -8.48 23.48 -10.28
CA GLY A 94 -7.21 23.10 -9.63
C GLY A 94 -7.24 23.01 -8.10
N ALA A 95 -8.40 23.25 -7.49
CA ALA A 95 -8.62 23.01 -6.07
C ALA A 95 -8.41 21.54 -5.72
N ILE A 96 -7.74 21.29 -4.60
CA ILE A 96 -7.41 19.95 -4.11
C ILE A 96 -8.37 19.58 -3.00
N ILE A 97 -9.00 18.42 -3.13
CA ILE A 97 -9.71 17.74 -2.05
C ILE A 97 -8.84 16.56 -1.61
N PRO A 98 -8.20 16.65 -0.42
CA PRO A 98 -7.50 15.51 0.17
C PRO A 98 -8.52 14.44 0.56
N LEU A 99 -8.45 13.28 -0.09
CA LEU A 99 -9.44 12.23 0.12
C LEU A 99 -9.31 11.58 1.50
N ASP A 100 -8.12 11.62 2.10
CA ASP A 100 -7.88 11.20 3.48
C ASP A 100 -8.69 12.05 4.47
N THR A 101 -8.66 13.38 4.30
CA THR A 101 -9.47 14.31 5.11
C THR A 101 -10.96 14.11 4.88
N ALA A 102 -11.38 13.90 3.62
CA ALA A 102 -12.79 13.70 3.28
C ALA A 102 -13.37 12.38 3.83
N LEU A 103 -12.56 11.32 3.89
CA LEU A 103 -12.98 10.00 4.38
C LEU A 103 -12.88 9.85 5.90
N TYR A 104 -12.00 10.60 6.58
CA TYR A 104 -11.81 10.49 8.04
C TYR A 104 -13.12 10.51 8.87
N PRO A 105 -14.11 11.40 8.60
CA PRO A 105 -15.37 11.40 9.32
C PRO A 105 -16.20 10.11 9.17
N ILE A 106 -16.05 9.40 8.05
CA ILE A 106 -16.77 8.14 7.81
C ILE A 106 -16.21 7.05 8.72
N PHE A 107 -14.88 6.89 8.78
CA PHE A 107 -14.24 5.90 9.64
C PHE A 107 -14.57 6.12 11.12
N THR A 108 -14.50 7.38 11.60
CA THR A 108 -14.79 7.71 13.00
C THR A 108 -16.28 7.57 13.37
N ARG A 109 -17.20 7.74 12.42
CA ARG A 109 -18.65 7.47 12.61
C ARG A 109 -18.92 5.99 12.91
N PHE A 110 -18.08 5.09 12.38
CA PHE A 110 -18.11 3.66 12.70
C PHE A 110 -17.22 3.30 13.91
N GLU A 111 -16.93 4.27 14.77
CA GLU A 111 -16.17 4.11 16.02
C GLU A 111 -14.73 3.58 15.86
N LEU A 112 -14.21 3.59 14.64
CA LEU A 112 -12.82 3.22 14.39
C LEU A 112 -11.86 4.28 14.92
N LYS A 113 -10.71 3.82 15.43
CA LYS A 113 -9.69 4.67 16.05
C LYS A 113 -8.52 4.85 15.11
N MET A 114 -8.23 6.08 14.70
CA MET A 114 -7.07 6.37 13.86
C MET A 114 -5.78 6.16 14.67
N ARG A 115 -4.81 5.45 14.09
CA ARG A 115 -3.48 5.24 14.69
C ARG A 115 -2.41 6.08 14.02
N ASN A 116 -2.36 6.05 12.69
CA ASN A 116 -1.49 6.93 11.93
C ASN A 116 -2.13 7.39 10.62
N ARG A 117 -1.68 8.57 10.20
CA ARG A 117 -1.79 9.04 8.83
C ARG A 117 -0.45 8.82 8.15
N ILE A 118 -0.29 7.67 7.50
CA ILE A 118 0.99 7.26 6.90
C ILE A 118 1.15 7.95 5.55
N ILE A 119 2.27 8.64 5.36
CA ILE A 119 2.63 9.33 4.13
C ILE A 119 3.48 8.40 3.27
N TRP A 120 2.93 7.94 2.15
CA TRP A 120 3.67 7.21 1.13
C TRP A 120 4.25 8.20 0.13
N HIS A 121 5.55 8.46 0.22
CA HIS A 121 6.28 9.36 -0.66
C HIS A 121 6.89 8.59 -1.84
N PHE A 122 6.35 8.82 -3.04
CA PHE A 122 6.91 8.37 -4.31
C PHE A 122 7.57 9.58 -4.97
N GLU A 123 8.90 9.65 -4.93
CA GLU A 123 9.69 10.84 -5.31
C GLU A 123 9.56 11.26 -6.79
N HIS A 124 8.84 10.50 -7.62
CA HIS A 124 8.70 10.72 -9.06
C HIS A 124 7.25 10.85 -9.54
N GLY A 125 6.98 11.82 -10.42
CA GLY A 125 5.67 12.03 -11.04
C GLY A 125 5.58 13.28 -11.91
N LEU A 126 4.40 13.52 -12.48
CA LEU A 126 4.13 14.71 -13.31
C LEU A 126 4.33 16.00 -12.49
N HIS A 127 4.74 17.07 -13.19
CA HIS A 127 4.98 18.38 -12.60
C HIS A 127 3.80 19.33 -12.87
N CYS A 128 3.52 20.18 -11.88
CA CYS A 128 2.59 21.30 -11.99
C CYS A 128 3.36 22.61 -11.99
N SER A 129 2.92 23.59 -12.79
CA SER A 129 3.49 24.94 -12.84
C SER A 129 2.75 25.95 -11.94
N SER A 130 1.47 25.70 -11.68
CA SER A 130 0.60 26.61 -10.91
C SER A 130 0.55 26.32 -9.41
N ARG A 131 1.21 25.23 -8.96
CA ARG A 131 1.30 24.82 -7.54
C ARG A 131 2.41 23.80 -7.33
N PHE A 132 2.77 23.53 -6.08
CA PHE A 132 3.65 22.41 -5.75
C PHE A 132 3.06 21.08 -6.24
N SER A 133 3.91 20.27 -6.84
CA SER A 133 3.51 18.99 -7.41
C SER A 133 3.30 17.98 -6.30
N GLY A 134 2.19 17.22 -6.35
CA GLY A 134 1.95 16.15 -5.39
C GLY A 134 3.01 15.06 -5.51
N ARG A 135 3.63 14.67 -4.40
CA ARG A 135 4.67 13.63 -4.34
C ARG A 135 4.40 12.55 -3.31
N TYR A 136 3.22 12.57 -2.72
CA TYR A 136 2.80 11.56 -1.78
C TYR A 136 1.33 11.25 -1.94
N GLU A 137 0.98 10.08 -1.45
CA GLU A 137 -0.39 9.70 -1.14
C GLU A 137 -0.42 9.25 0.33
N THR A 138 -1.61 9.12 0.89
CA THR A 138 -1.80 8.84 2.31
C THR A 138 -2.37 7.44 2.48
N ILE A 139 -1.95 6.71 3.50
CA ILE A 139 -2.67 5.55 4.03
C ILE A 139 -3.22 5.97 5.39
N ILE A 140 -4.54 6.02 5.51
CA ILE A 140 -5.20 6.22 6.80
C ILE A 140 -5.34 4.86 7.48
N TRP A 141 -4.64 4.68 8.61
CA TRP A 141 -4.68 3.46 9.40
C TRP A 141 -5.60 3.63 10.60
N PHE A 142 -6.62 2.79 10.63
CA PHE A 142 -7.61 2.69 11.69
C PHE A 142 -7.63 1.30 12.32
N THR A 143 -8.00 1.21 13.59
CA THR A 143 -8.20 -0.06 14.32
C THR A 143 -9.60 -0.14 14.87
N LYS A 144 -10.14 -1.37 14.98
CA LYS A 144 -11.49 -1.59 15.53
C LYS A 144 -11.59 -1.32 17.03
N SER A 145 -10.52 -1.57 17.77
CA SER A 145 -10.47 -1.36 19.22
C SER A 145 -9.09 -0.85 19.67
N ASP A 146 -8.88 -0.71 20.99
CA ASP A 146 -7.56 -0.42 21.56
C ASP A 146 -6.68 -1.67 21.72
N ASP A 147 -7.27 -2.86 21.62
CA ASP A 147 -6.56 -4.12 21.61
C ASP A 147 -6.42 -4.60 20.17
N TYR A 148 -5.31 -4.25 19.52
CA TYR A 148 -5.06 -4.54 18.10
C TYR A 148 -3.67 -5.15 17.89
N VAL A 149 -3.55 -5.95 16.82
CA VAL A 149 -2.27 -6.57 16.46
C VAL A 149 -1.33 -5.50 15.89
N PHE A 150 -0.15 -5.35 16.50
CA PHE A 150 0.94 -4.52 15.98
C PHE A 150 2.33 -5.12 16.22
N ASN A 151 2.89 -5.74 15.19
CA ASN A 151 4.19 -6.38 15.16
C ASN A 151 5.26 -5.43 14.60
N LEU A 152 5.93 -4.68 15.49
CA LEU A 152 6.93 -3.69 15.06
C LEU A 152 8.22 -4.31 14.52
N ASP A 153 8.68 -5.40 15.13
CA ASP A 153 10.02 -5.96 14.86
C ASP A 153 10.21 -6.41 13.39
N PRO A 154 9.25 -7.10 12.73
CA PRO A 154 9.37 -7.48 11.33
C PRO A 154 9.47 -6.32 10.33
N VAL A 155 9.09 -5.11 10.75
CA VAL A 155 9.03 -3.91 9.87
C VAL A 155 10.02 -2.83 10.26
N ARG A 156 10.96 -3.15 11.16
CA ARG A 156 12.04 -2.23 11.51
C ARG A 156 12.91 -1.96 10.28
N VAL A 157 13.45 -0.73 10.25
CA VAL A 157 14.39 -0.29 9.21
C VAL A 157 15.75 0.02 9.84
N PRO A 158 16.84 0.05 9.06
CA PRO A 158 18.16 0.36 9.58
C PRO A 158 18.20 1.65 10.42
N GLN A 159 18.94 1.59 11.52
CA GLN A 159 19.24 2.76 12.34
C GLN A 159 20.09 3.74 11.54
N LYS A 160 19.94 5.05 11.79
CA LYS A 160 20.86 6.06 11.24
C LYS A 160 22.30 5.84 11.75
N TYR A 161 22.43 5.40 13.00
CA TYR A 161 23.71 5.08 13.65
C TYR A 161 23.65 3.68 14.27
N PRO A 162 23.88 2.62 13.48
CA PRO A 162 23.90 1.25 13.98
C PRO A 162 24.93 1.09 15.10
N GLY A 163 24.57 0.36 16.17
CA GLY A 163 25.47 0.08 17.28
C GLY A 163 25.78 1.26 18.20
N LYS A 164 25.09 2.41 18.06
CA LYS A 164 25.26 3.55 18.97
C LYS A 164 25.02 3.13 20.42
N LYS A 165 25.99 3.37 21.28
CA LYS A 165 25.95 3.07 22.72
C LYS A 165 25.66 4.32 23.52
N TYR A 166 25.09 4.15 24.72
CA TYR A 166 25.04 5.25 25.68
C TYR A 166 26.46 5.68 26.04
N PHE A 167 26.71 6.99 25.98
CA PHE A 167 28.03 7.55 26.25
C PHE A 167 28.32 7.72 27.75
N LYS A 168 27.28 7.99 28.55
CA LYS A 168 27.36 8.20 30.01
C LYS A 168 26.15 7.61 30.72
N GLY A 169 26.24 7.52 32.05
CA GLY A 169 25.17 7.05 32.93
C GLY A 169 25.18 5.53 33.16
N PRO A 170 24.19 4.99 33.90
CA PRO A 170 24.17 3.58 34.32
C PRO A 170 24.15 2.56 33.18
N LYS A 171 23.80 2.98 31.95
CA LYS A 171 23.77 2.14 30.74
C LYS A 171 24.97 2.37 29.82
N ALA A 172 26.00 3.12 30.26
CA ALA A 172 27.18 3.40 29.44
C ALA A 172 27.79 2.10 28.88
N GLY A 173 28.10 2.10 27.58
CA GLY A 173 28.59 0.90 26.89
C GLY A 173 27.50 -0.07 26.40
N SER A 174 26.25 0.06 26.85
CA SER A 174 25.10 -0.68 26.31
C SER A 174 24.52 0.02 25.07
N TYR A 175 23.89 -0.75 24.17
CA TYR A 175 23.23 -0.18 22.98
C TYR A 175 22.10 0.77 23.40
N SER A 176 22.09 1.94 22.77
CA SER A 176 21.05 2.97 22.92
C SER A 176 19.88 2.82 21.95
N CYS A 177 19.98 1.84 21.04
CA CYS A 177 19.00 1.57 20.01
C CYS A 177 18.67 0.07 19.98
N ASN A 178 17.48 -0.28 19.46
CA ASN A 178 17.11 -1.67 19.28
C ASN A 178 17.99 -2.29 18.16
N PRO A 179 18.61 -3.46 18.40
CA PRO A 179 19.54 -4.10 17.46
C PRO A 179 18.88 -4.51 16.14
N LEU A 180 17.56 -4.75 16.13
CA LEU A 180 16.79 -5.11 14.93
C LEU A 180 16.48 -3.90 14.03
N GLY A 181 16.78 -2.67 14.48
CA GLY A 181 16.50 -1.45 13.73
C GLY A 181 15.56 -0.47 14.43
N LYS A 182 15.26 0.65 13.78
CA LYS A 182 14.31 1.65 14.29
C LYS A 182 12.91 1.39 13.77
N ASN A 183 11.92 1.97 14.46
CA ASN A 183 10.58 2.10 13.91
C ASN A 183 10.67 2.82 12.54
N PRO A 184 9.99 2.32 11.49
CA PRO A 184 10.00 2.96 10.17
C PRO A 184 9.44 4.39 10.17
N GLY A 185 8.71 4.77 11.22
CA GLY A 185 7.91 5.99 11.25
C GLY A 185 6.68 5.86 10.34
N ASP A 186 6.00 6.97 10.13
CA ASP A 186 4.82 7.09 9.27
C ASP A 186 5.10 7.90 7.99
N LEU A 187 6.37 8.09 7.63
CA LEU A 187 6.78 8.60 6.31
C LEU A 187 7.58 7.52 5.60
N TRP A 188 6.99 6.94 4.56
CA TRP A 188 7.56 5.81 3.82
C TRP A 188 7.97 6.24 2.43
N VAL A 189 9.27 6.22 2.17
CA VAL A 189 9.85 6.47 0.85
C VAL A 189 9.91 5.13 0.11
N ILE A 190 8.93 4.90 -0.76
CA ILE A 190 8.82 3.66 -1.55
C ILE A 190 8.47 4.08 -3.00
N PRO A 191 9.21 3.64 -4.02
CA PRO A 191 8.90 3.97 -5.41
C PRO A 191 7.49 3.52 -5.83
N ASN A 192 6.83 4.29 -6.69
CA ASN A 192 5.56 3.87 -7.30
C ASN A 192 5.79 2.91 -8.47
N VAL A 193 4.78 2.08 -8.76
CA VAL A 193 4.83 1.12 -9.87
C VAL A 193 4.47 1.84 -11.19
N LYS A 194 5.46 2.54 -11.77
CA LYS A 194 5.34 3.26 -13.04
C LYS A 194 6.50 2.94 -13.98
N SER A 195 6.32 3.25 -15.26
CA SER A 195 7.35 3.12 -16.30
C SER A 195 8.02 1.74 -16.30
N ASN A 196 9.34 1.65 -16.13
CA ASN A 196 10.11 0.41 -16.16
C ASN A 196 10.18 -0.31 -14.79
N HIS A 197 9.28 -0.01 -13.85
CA HIS A 197 9.25 -0.71 -12.56
C HIS A 197 9.02 -2.21 -12.76
N VAL A 198 9.75 -3.06 -12.03
CA VAL A 198 9.73 -4.53 -12.23
C VAL A 198 8.34 -5.15 -12.04
N GLU A 199 7.53 -4.53 -11.18
CA GLU A 199 6.15 -4.96 -10.91
C GLU A 199 5.12 -4.36 -11.87
N LYS A 200 5.53 -3.54 -12.85
CA LYS A 200 4.60 -2.80 -13.69
C LYS A 200 3.78 -3.75 -14.55
N THR A 201 2.47 -3.61 -14.43
CA THR A 201 1.50 -4.24 -15.30
C THR A 201 0.72 -3.17 -16.09
N GLU A 202 -0.23 -3.61 -16.91
CA GLU A 202 -1.16 -2.73 -17.61
C GLU A 202 -2.13 -1.98 -16.69
N HIS A 203 -2.20 -2.33 -15.39
CA HIS A 203 -3.00 -1.58 -14.45
C HIS A 203 -2.41 -0.18 -14.22
N PRO A 204 -3.21 0.90 -14.34
CA PRO A 204 -2.69 2.27 -14.33
C PRO A 204 -2.17 2.70 -12.96
N CYS A 205 -2.82 2.23 -11.88
CA CYS A 205 -2.61 2.69 -10.51
C CYS A 205 -2.31 1.53 -9.57
N GLN A 206 -1.30 0.71 -9.88
CA GLN A 206 -0.88 -0.39 -9.03
C GLN A 206 0.03 0.13 -7.90
N PHE A 207 -0.25 -0.18 -6.64
CA PHE A 207 0.70 0.03 -5.55
C PHE A 207 1.74 -1.11 -5.48
N PRO A 208 2.96 -0.85 -4.99
CA PRO A 208 4.03 -1.85 -4.92
C PRO A 208 3.77 -2.87 -3.81
N VAL A 209 4.22 -4.11 -4.01
CA VAL A 209 4.06 -5.19 -3.04
C VAL A 209 4.72 -4.85 -1.70
N GLU A 210 5.90 -4.22 -1.72
CA GLU A 210 6.62 -3.76 -0.51
C GLU A 210 5.77 -2.87 0.41
N LEU A 211 4.93 -1.99 -0.16
CA LEU A 211 4.08 -1.10 0.62
C LEU A 211 3.07 -1.90 1.46
N VAL A 212 2.47 -2.92 0.86
CA VAL A 212 1.47 -3.76 1.53
C VAL A 212 2.11 -4.81 2.41
N GLU A 213 3.27 -5.37 2.04
CA GLU A 213 3.99 -6.30 2.92
C GLU A 213 4.30 -5.66 4.27
N ARG A 214 4.66 -4.38 4.32
CA ARG A 214 4.87 -3.66 5.60
C ARG A 214 3.59 -3.61 6.44
N LEU A 215 2.42 -3.44 5.83
CA LEU A 215 1.13 -3.46 6.53
C LEU A 215 0.77 -4.87 7.00
N VAL A 216 0.93 -5.87 6.13
CA VAL A 216 0.68 -7.29 6.45
C VAL A 216 1.54 -7.72 7.63
N LEU A 217 2.86 -7.52 7.55
CA LEU A 217 3.78 -7.95 8.61
C LEU A 217 3.52 -7.25 9.94
N SER A 218 3.12 -5.99 9.93
CA SER A 218 2.87 -5.23 11.16
C SER A 218 1.49 -5.45 11.74
N MET A 219 0.46 -5.80 10.96
CA MET A 219 -0.94 -5.79 11.45
C MET A 219 -1.61 -7.17 11.45
N THR A 220 -0.85 -8.22 11.11
CA THR A 220 -1.34 -9.61 11.05
C THR A 220 -0.30 -10.58 11.61
N ASN A 221 -0.77 -11.73 12.05
CA ASN A 221 0.01 -12.93 12.31
C ASN A 221 -0.14 -13.94 11.16
N GLU A 222 0.63 -15.02 11.18
CA GLU A 222 0.48 -16.09 10.19
C GLU A 222 -0.94 -16.67 10.19
N ALA A 223 -1.39 -17.12 9.02
CA ALA A 223 -2.73 -17.63 8.75
C ALA A 223 -3.89 -16.62 8.94
N ASP A 224 -3.65 -15.38 9.32
CA ASP A 224 -4.69 -14.34 9.34
C ASP A 224 -5.18 -13.98 7.93
N TRP A 225 -6.41 -13.50 7.83
CA TRP A 225 -7.00 -13.02 6.58
C TRP A 225 -6.67 -11.55 6.31
N VAL A 226 -6.10 -11.29 5.14
CA VAL A 226 -5.92 -9.98 4.52
C VAL A 226 -6.95 -9.82 3.41
N PHE A 227 -7.71 -8.74 3.44
CA PHE A 227 -8.78 -8.48 2.48
C PHE A 227 -8.57 -7.17 1.71
N ASP A 228 -8.89 -7.18 0.42
CA ASP A 228 -8.88 -6.02 -0.45
C ASP A 228 -10.19 -5.93 -1.27
N PRO A 229 -11.10 -4.99 -0.95
CA PRO A 229 -12.34 -4.81 -1.72
C PRO A 229 -12.11 -4.31 -3.15
N PHE A 230 -10.93 -3.77 -3.48
CA PHE A 230 -10.61 -3.23 -4.80
C PHE A 230 -9.29 -3.81 -5.30
N LEU A 231 -9.27 -5.13 -5.46
CA LEU A 231 -8.08 -5.97 -5.57
C LEU A 231 -7.15 -5.57 -6.73
N GLY A 232 -7.70 -5.04 -7.83
CA GLY A 232 -6.94 -4.69 -9.02
C GLY A 232 -6.16 -5.90 -9.53
N THR A 233 -4.85 -5.85 -9.39
CA THR A 233 -3.92 -6.88 -9.92
C THR A 233 -3.34 -7.79 -8.84
N GLY A 234 -3.96 -7.85 -7.67
CA GLY A 234 -3.65 -8.86 -6.66
C GLY A 234 -2.50 -8.52 -5.70
N THR A 235 -1.99 -7.28 -5.69
CA THR A 235 -0.82 -6.91 -4.87
C THR A 235 -1.02 -7.22 -3.38
N SER A 236 -2.21 -6.98 -2.83
CA SER A 236 -2.55 -7.25 -1.43
C SER A 236 -2.53 -8.74 -1.09
N ILE A 237 -3.12 -9.57 -1.94
CA ILE A 237 -3.08 -11.04 -1.80
C ILE A 237 -1.64 -11.55 -1.93
N ILE A 238 -0.87 -11.06 -2.90
CA ILE A 238 0.55 -11.43 -3.09
C ILE A 238 1.35 -11.14 -1.82
N ALA A 239 1.21 -9.95 -1.24
CA ALA A 239 1.85 -9.58 0.00
C ALA A 239 1.44 -10.49 1.18
N ALA A 240 0.17 -10.90 1.24
CA ALA A 240 -0.33 -11.80 2.27
C ALA A 240 0.29 -13.20 2.15
N ILE A 241 0.17 -13.84 0.98
CA ILE A 241 0.57 -15.24 0.80
C ILE A 241 2.09 -15.43 0.91
N ARG A 242 2.87 -14.40 0.54
CA ARG A 242 4.33 -14.35 0.69
C ARG A 242 4.78 -14.53 2.14
N HIS A 243 3.96 -14.04 3.06
CA HIS A 243 4.22 -14.09 4.50
C HIS A 243 3.33 -15.12 5.20
N ASN A 244 2.87 -16.17 4.52
CA ASN A 244 2.02 -17.22 5.10
C ASN A 244 0.69 -16.71 5.70
N ARG A 245 0.15 -15.60 5.18
CA ARG A 245 -1.23 -15.16 5.47
C ARG A 245 -2.17 -15.65 4.37
N ARG A 246 -3.47 -15.53 4.63
CA ARG A 246 -4.53 -15.78 3.66
C ARG A 246 -4.97 -14.47 3.02
N GLY A 247 -5.38 -14.51 1.76
CA GLY A 247 -5.70 -13.33 0.97
C GLY A 247 -7.05 -13.46 0.28
N ALA A 248 -7.92 -12.46 0.44
CA ALA A 248 -9.19 -12.38 -0.28
C ALA A 248 -9.37 -11.01 -0.94
N GLY A 249 -10.03 -10.95 -2.08
CA GLY A 249 -10.40 -9.67 -2.67
C GLY A 249 -11.35 -9.79 -3.86
N ALA A 250 -11.91 -8.66 -4.26
CA ALA A 250 -12.84 -8.56 -5.37
C ALA A 250 -12.32 -7.60 -6.44
N GLU A 251 -12.58 -7.93 -7.70
CA GLU A 251 -12.27 -7.09 -8.85
C GLU A 251 -13.34 -7.27 -9.94
N THR A 252 -13.89 -6.16 -10.43
CA THR A 252 -15.00 -6.16 -11.40
C THR A 252 -14.50 -6.27 -12.84
N VAL A 253 -13.28 -5.80 -13.11
CA VAL A 253 -12.68 -5.82 -14.46
C VAL A 253 -11.99 -7.16 -14.70
N GLN A 254 -12.59 -8.00 -15.54
CA GLN A 254 -12.11 -9.36 -15.85
C GLN A 254 -10.65 -9.41 -16.31
N LYS A 255 -10.17 -8.39 -17.02
CA LYS A 255 -8.75 -8.25 -17.40
C LYS A 255 -7.84 -8.19 -16.17
N TYR A 256 -8.24 -7.46 -15.13
CA TYR A 256 -7.46 -7.33 -13.89
C TYR A 256 -7.58 -8.57 -13.01
N VAL A 257 -8.75 -9.23 -12.98
CA VAL A 257 -8.91 -10.57 -12.37
C VAL A 257 -7.91 -11.57 -12.96
N ALA A 258 -7.87 -11.69 -14.29
CA ALA A 258 -6.97 -12.62 -14.97
C ALA A 258 -5.50 -12.33 -14.64
N LEU A 259 -5.13 -11.05 -14.61
CA LEU A 259 -3.79 -10.61 -14.25
C LEU A 259 -3.44 -10.85 -12.77
N ALA A 260 -4.39 -10.66 -11.85
CA ALA A 260 -4.23 -10.99 -10.44
C ALA A 260 -3.97 -12.50 -10.27
N ASN A 261 -4.79 -13.34 -10.92
CA ASN A 261 -4.63 -14.79 -10.90
C ASN A 261 -3.27 -15.24 -11.43
N GLU A 262 -2.81 -14.67 -12.54
CA GLU A 262 -1.50 -14.97 -13.11
C GLU A 262 -0.36 -14.59 -12.14
N ARG A 263 -0.40 -13.38 -11.58
CA ARG A 263 0.63 -12.93 -10.63
C ARG A 263 0.64 -13.76 -9.35
N ILE A 264 -0.52 -14.15 -8.83
CA ILE A 264 -0.62 -15.03 -7.66
C ILE A 264 -0.01 -16.40 -7.97
N LYS A 265 -0.29 -16.98 -9.13
CA LYS A 265 0.35 -18.24 -9.56
C LYS A 265 1.87 -18.11 -9.65
N GLN A 266 2.37 -16.99 -10.17
CA GLN A 266 3.81 -16.71 -10.23
C GLN A 266 4.43 -16.58 -8.83
N GLU A 267 3.72 -15.99 -7.87
CA GLU A 267 4.19 -15.91 -6.46
C GLU A 267 4.25 -17.31 -5.84
N LEU A 268 3.21 -18.13 -6.02
CA LEU A 268 3.16 -19.52 -5.52
C LEU A 268 4.25 -20.41 -6.14
N ALA A 269 4.63 -20.14 -7.39
CA ALA A 269 5.73 -20.80 -8.08
C ALA A 269 7.11 -20.21 -7.71
N GLY A 270 7.18 -19.13 -6.93
CA GLY A 270 8.43 -18.47 -6.52
C GLY A 270 9.15 -17.74 -7.66
N ILE A 271 8.44 -17.38 -8.72
CA ILE A 271 9.00 -16.72 -9.92
C ILE A 271 8.53 -15.27 -10.11
N LEU A 272 7.56 -14.81 -9.32
CA LEU A 272 7.09 -13.42 -9.40
C LEU A 272 8.24 -12.47 -9.06
N ARG A 273 8.51 -11.53 -9.96
CA ARG A 273 9.52 -10.50 -9.74
C ARG A 273 8.87 -9.29 -9.05
N THR A 274 9.34 -8.99 -7.85
CA THR A 274 8.97 -7.76 -7.14
C THR A 274 10.21 -7.00 -6.69
N ARG A 275 10.04 -5.72 -6.34
CA ARG A 275 11.08 -4.99 -5.63
C ARG A 275 11.17 -5.54 -4.19
N PRO A 276 12.32 -6.06 -3.73
CA PRO A 276 12.44 -6.58 -2.37
C PRO A 276 12.24 -5.47 -1.33
N MET A 277 11.66 -5.83 -0.18
CA MET A 277 11.52 -4.94 0.95
C MET A 277 12.87 -4.40 1.40
N ASN A 278 12.94 -3.10 1.70
CA ASN A 278 14.14 -2.36 2.13
C ASN A 278 15.25 -2.26 1.08
N LYS A 279 15.01 -2.66 -0.18
CA LYS A 279 15.94 -2.32 -1.25
C LYS A 279 16.10 -0.79 -1.28
N PRO A 280 17.31 -0.23 -1.34
CA PRO A 280 17.48 1.21 -1.53
C PRO A 280 16.90 1.69 -2.87
N VAL A 281 16.48 2.95 -2.93
CA VAL A 281 16.14 3.58 -4.22
C VAL A 281 17.41 3.60 -5.07
N TYR A 282 17.25 3.36 -6.37
CA TYR A 282 18.38 3.33 -7.29
C TYR A 282 19.09 4.69 -7.29
N ASP A 283 20.40 4.68 -7.02
CA ASP A 283 21.28 5.84 -7.14
C ASP A 283 22.10 5.71 -8.43
N PRO A 284 21.84 6.57 -9.45
CA PRO A 284 22.60 6.55 -10.70
C PRO A 284 24.10 6.82 -10.51
N VAL A 285 24.49 7.61 -9.50
CA VAL A 285 25.88 7.96 -9.23
C VAL A 285 26.61 6.75 -8.66
N GLU A 286 26.03 6.08 -7.65
CA GLU A 286 26.61 4.84 -7.10
C GLU A 286 26.67 3.72 -8.15
N ALA A 287 25.70 3.69 -9.08
CA ALA A 287 25.67 2.72 -10.17
C ALA A 287 26.67 3.01 -11.31
N GLY A 288 27.44 4.10 -11.22
CA GLY A 288 28.46 4.46 -12.21
C GLY A 288 27.90 4.95 -13.54
N ASN A 289 26.64 5.40 -13.60
CA ASN A 289 26.10 6.00 -14.81
C ASN A 289 26.69 7.39 -15.03
N SER A 290 27.37 7.58 -16.16
CA SER A 290 27.80 8.88 -16.64
C SER A 290 26.81 9.44 -17.66
N LEU A 291 26.52 10.74 -17.59
CA LEU A 291 25.85 11.45 -18.68
C LEU A 291 26.71 11.34 -19.95
N THR A 292 26.12 10.86 -21.04
CA THR A 292 26.80 10.82 -22.35
C THR A 292 26.91 12.20 -22.98
N VAL A 293 25.91 13.05 -22.75
CA VAL A 293 25.88 14.46 -23.15
C VAL A 293 25.22 15.25 -22.02
N ALA A 294 25.92 16.23 -21.46
CA ALA A 294 25.33 17.14 -20.48
C ALA A 294 24.47 18.18 -21.21
N PRO A 295 23.18 18.34 -20.87
CA PRO A 295 22.33 19.38 -21.44
C PRO A 295 22.60 20.76 -20.81
N TRP A 296 23.73 20.93 -20.13
CA TRP A 296 24.17 22.17 -19.53
C TRP A 296 25.67 22.37 -19.72
N THR A 297 26.08 23.62 -19.74
CA THR A 297 27.48 24.02 -19.64
C THR A 297 27.75 24.55 -18.24
N GLU A 298 28.98 24.40 -17.77
CA GLU A 298 29.43 24.95 -16.50
C GLU A 298 30.24 26.23 -16.80
N GLU A 299 29.68 27.39 -16.49
CA GLU A 299 30.36 28.69 -16.65
C GLU A 299 30.48 29.35 -15.28
N ASN A 300 31.71 29.65 -14.84
CA ASN A 300 32.01 30.30 -13.56
C ASN A 300 31.37 29.64 -12.32
N GLY A 301 31.28 28.30 -12.31
CA GLY A 301 30.70 27.53 -11.21
C GLY A 301 29.16 27.55 -11.18
N ALA A 302 28.49 28.06 -12.21
CA ALA A 302 27.05 28.02 -12.36
C ALA A 302 26.66 27.13 -13.57
N LEU A 303 25.71 26.22 -13.35
CA LEU A 303 25.14 25.36 -14.40
C LEU A 303 24.14 26.17 -15.24
N ARG A 304 24.37 26.26 -16.56
CA ARG A 304 23.44 26.86 -17.52
C ARG A 304 22.89 25.80 -18.46
N TYR A 305 21.57 25.63 -18.47
CA TYR A 305 20.91 24.73 -19.41
C TYR A 305 21.15 25.19 -20.85
N CYS A 306 21.72 24.32 -21.68
CA CYS A 306 21.81 24.52 -23.11
C CYS A 306 20.39 24.45 -23.67
N ARG A 307 19.91 25.54 -24.25
CA ARG A 307 18.63 25.55 -24.99
C ARG A 307 18.74 24.75 -26.27
#